data_AF-A0A382KZC6-F1
#
_entry.id   AF-A0A382KZC6-F1
#
_cell.length_a   1.000
_cell.length_b   1.000
_cell.length_c   1.000
_cell.angle_alpha   90.00
_cell.angle_beta   90.00
_cell.angle_gamma   90.00
#
_symmetry.space_group_name_H-M   'P 1'
#
loop_
_entity.id
_entity.type
_entity.pdbx_description
1 polymer ?
#
loop_
_entity_poly.entity_id
_entity_poly.type
_entity_poly.pdbx_seq_one_letter_code
_entity_poly.pdbx_strand_id
1 'polypeptide(L)'
;IDPLEFRFYAMVDRVNTTATTWLGLTLGCAQCHTHKFDPVPHRSYYEMMAFLDNTSELELPLLTPQQRRQQESIHQEINQKLSALPVNKAKYDSWLKTQRAKAVSWRTITPTKTKASIGWLQLQKDQSIFASGDTRKHDIYDLEFAELPEGITALRLEALPDERLPKGGPGRAYYEGPKGDFFLSELTLTADGQPVEIASGSVTYAKQWIGSGKPGAMAALDGDLQTGWSASGREGKPSHAVWQLAKPLTAKVLKLRMDFSRHYSASLGRFRFSVAKCSDPPQARDLPGRIEAHLARPEDALGQAGREALRRFYIETSKDLAEARKSIEALRQQLPKPATTLVMEERPAAHVRVTRRHHRGEFLSPRESVTSKVLPFLPPLGQDQPRNRLGFARWLVDKNNPLTARVVV
;
A
#
# COMPACT_ATOMS: atom_id res chain seq x y z
N ILE A 1 2.14 15.11 -14.42
CA ILE A 1 3.56 15.35 -14.01
C ILE A 1 4.00 14.10 -13.28
N ASP A 2 5.22 13.59 -13.52
CA ASP A 2 5.68 12.40 -12.78
C ASP A 2 5.61 12.66 -11.26
N PRO A 3 5.14 11.70 -10.41
CA PRO A 3 5.01 11.93 -8.98
C PRO A 3 6.30 12.42 -8.29
N LEU A 4 7.47 12.01 -8.77
CA LEU A 4 8.75 12.44 -8.23
C LEU A 4 9.16 13.83 -8.70
N GLU A 5 8.83 14.17 -9.94
CA GLU A 5 9.03 15.52 -10.47
C GLU A 5 8.16 16.53 -9.71
N PHE A 6 6.88 16.20 -9.51
CA PHE A 6 5.98 17.02 -8.70
C PHE A 6 6.52 17.21 -7.28
N ARG A 7 7.00 16.13 -6.63
CA ARG A 7 7.63 16.20 -5.31
C ARG A 7 8.86 17.10 -5.31
N PHE A 8 9.72 17.01 -6.33
CA PHE A 8 10.90 17.85 -6.43
C PHE A 8 10.54 19.34 -6.45
N TYR A 9 9.57 19.73 -7.28
CA TYR A 9 9.10 21.12 -7.30
C TYR A 9 8.43 21.54 -5.99
N ALA A 10 7.69 20.64 -5.34
CA ALA A 10 7.16 20.89 -4.00
C ALA A 10 8.28 21.09 -2.95
N MET A 11 9.41 20.37 -3.06
CA MET A 11 10.56 20.60 -2.18
C MET A 11 11.23 21.93 -2.46
N VAL A 12 11.41 22.32 -3.72
CA VAL A 12 11.93 23.63 -4.13
C VAL A 12 11.09 24.74 -3.51
N ASP A 13 9.76 24.66 -3.65
CA ASP A 13 8.83 25.61 -3.04
C ASP A 13 8.96 25.65 -1.51
N ARG A 14 9.03 24.50 -0.84
CA ARG A 14 9.21 24.44 0.62
C ARG A 14 10.51 25.06 1.09
N VAL A 15 11.62 24.83 0.40
CA VAL A 15 12.93 25.41 0.73
C VAL A 15 12.86 26.94 0.60
N ASN A 16 12.36 27.42 -0.53
CA ASN A 16 12.24 28.85 -0.81
C ASN A 16 11.31 29.53 0.21
N THR A 17 10.12 28.98 0.42
CA THR A 17 9.12 29.50 1.37
C THR A 17 9.65 29.49 2.79
N THR A 18 10.33 28.41 3.22
CA THR A 18 10.92 28.34 4.56
C THR A 18 11.99 29.41 4.74
N ALA A 19 12.88 29.57 3.77
CA ALA A 19 13.95 30.55 3.86
C ALA A 19 13.43 31.98 3.85
N THR A 20 12.50 32.33 2.95
CA THR A 20 11.92 33.67 2.90
C THR A 20 11.14 33.98 4.19
N THR A 21 10.36 33.03 4.70
CA THR A 21 9.49 33.26 5.88
C THR A 21 10.26 33.31 7.20
N TRP A 22 11.19 32.37 7.40
CA TRP A 22 11.85 32.19 8.70
C TRP A 22 13.26 32.76 8.77
N LEU A 23 13.96 32.87 7.64
CA LEU A 23 15.33 33.36 7.59
C LEU A 23 15.45 34.75 6.93
N GLY A 24 14.39 35.27 6.31
CA GLY A 24 14.44 36.50 5.53
C GLY A 24 15.38 36.43 4.32
N LEU A 25 15.65 35.23 3.81
CA LEU A 25 16.60 34.98 2.71
C LEU A 25 15.89 34.45 1.46
N THR A 26 16.23 35.01 0.31
CA THR A 26 15.72 34.58 -1.00
C THR A 26 16.64 33.54 -1.64
N LEU A 27 16.49 32.27 -1.28
CA LEU A 27 17.38 31.20 -1.76
C LEU A 27 17.11 30.71 -3.19
N GLY A 28 16.14 31.28 -3.91
CA GLY A 28 15.68 30.75 -5.20
C GLY A 28 16.79 30.64 -6.26
N CYS A 29 17.67 31.63 -6.39
CA CYS A 29 18.80 31.55 -7.33
C CYS A 29 19.77 30.41 -6.98
N ALA A 30 19.88 30.08 -5.68
CA ALA A 30 20.75 29.03 -5.20
C ALA A 30 20.29 27.62 -5.62
N GLN A 31 19.09 27.46 -6.17
CA GLN A 31 18.63 26.22 -6.80
C GLN A 31 19.49 25.85 -8.02
N CYS A 32 19.90 26.84 -8.81
CA CYS A 32 20.53 26.60 -10.11
C CYS A 32 22.06 26.79 -10.10
N HIS A 33 22.55 27.71 -9.30
CA HIS A 33 23.97 28.04 -9.20
C HIS A 33 24.31 28.56 -7.80
N THR A 34 25.58 28.76 -7.47
CA THR A 34 25.93 29.48 -6.23
C THR A 34 25.32 30.87 -6.27
N HIS A 35 24.66 31.29 -5.19
CA HIS A 35 23.94 32.54 -5.15
C HIS A 35 24.84 33.71 -5.53
N LYS A 36 24.30 34.69 -6.27
CA LYS A 36 25.10 35.74 -6.91
C LYS A 36 25.71 36.73 -5.91
N PHE A 37 24.94 37.07 -4.87
CA PHE A 37 25.28 38.15 -3.93
C PHE A 37 25.56 37.59 -2.53
N ASP A 38 24.62 36.81 -1.99
CA ASP A 38 24.78 36.16 -0.69
C ASP A 38 25.73 34.93 -0.72
N PRO A 39 26.43 34.63 0.39
CA PRO A 39 27.35 33.50 0.51
C PRO A 39 26.59 32.16 0.68
N VAL A 40 25.70 31.86 -0.26
CA VAL A 40 24.93 30.59 -0.31
C VAL A 40 25.49 29.73 -1.45
N PRO A 41 26.33 28.72 -1.16
CA PRO A 41 26.76 27.75 -2.16
C PRO A 41 25.59 26.99 -2.77
N HIS A 42 25.68 26.65 -4.07
CA HIS A 42 24.69 25.81 -4.76
C HIS A 42 24.36 24.54 -3.96
N ARG A 43 25.39 23.90 -3.40
CA ARG A 43 25.25 22.68 -2.60
C ARG A 43 24.39 22.90 -1.35
N SER A 44 24.54 24.03 -0.66
CA SER A 44 23.87 24.30 0.61
C SER A 44 22.36 24.46 0.44
N TYR A 45 21.88 24.88 -0.74
CA TYR A 45 20.46 24.85 -1.08
C TYR A 45 19.86 23.45 -0.92
N TYR A 46 20.54 22.43 -1.45
CA TYR A 46 20.08 21.05 -1.38
C TYR A 46 20.36 20.41 -0.01
N GLU A 47 21.38 20.87 0.71
CA GLU A 47 21.60 20.45 2.11
C GLU A 47 20.47 20.95 3.03
N MET A 48 19.90 22.14 2.76
CA MET A 48 18.66 22.58 3.41
C MET A 48 17.45 21.76 2.96
N MET A 49 17.33 21.50 1.66
CA MET A 49 16.28 20.63 1.10
C MET A 49 16.24 19.26 1.78
N ALA A 50 17.40 18.69 2.09
CA ALA A 50 17.50 17.36 2.71
C ALA A 50 16.82 17.27 4.08
N PHE A 51 16.69 18.38 4.82
CA PHE A 51 15.87 18.37 6.04
C PHE A 51 14.40 18.10 5.76
N LEU A 52 13.88 18.55 4.62
CA LEU A 52 12.45 18.53 4.28
C LEU A 52 12.08 17.36 3.37
N ASP A 53 13.03 16.85 2.60
CA ASP A 53 12.84 15.83 1.58
C ASP A 53 12.73 14.40 2.16
N ASN A 54 12.94 14.17 3.46
CA ASN A 54 12.81 12.83 4.05
C ASN A 54 11.41 12.51 4.64
N THR A 55 10.34 12.88 3.94
CA THR A 55 8.96 12.68 4.43
C THR A 55 8.06 11.85 3.53
N SER A 56 7.13 11.16 4.16
CA SER A 56 5.91 10.66 3.53
C SER A 56 4.76 11.63 3.79
N GLU A 57 3.91 11.84 2.80
CA GLU A 57 2.71 12.68 2.91
C GLU A 57 1.49 11.78 2.97
N LEU A 58 0.96 11.60 4.18
CA LEU A 58 -0.14 10.69 4.46
C LEU A 58 -1.42 11.48 4.66
N GLU A 59 -2.52 11.02 4.08
CA GLU A 59 -3.85 11.53 4.40
C GLU A 59 -4.39 10.78 5.61
N LEU A 60 -4.45 11.45 6.77
CA LEU A 60 -4.93 10.84 8.01
C LEU A 60 -6.38 11.22 8.30
N PRO A 61 -7.26 10.25 8.62
CA PRO A 61 -8.59 10.53 9.13
C PRO A 61 -8.52 11.06 10.57
N LEU A 62 -9.10 12.23 10.81
CA LEU A 62 -9.16 12.88 12.12
C LEU A 62 -10.56 12.75 12.71
N LEU A 63 -10.76 11.72 13.53
CA LEU A 63 -11.98 11.59 14.33
C LEU A 63 -11.89 12.47 15.58
N THR A 64 -12.95 13.20 15.88
CA THR A 64 -13.11 13.85 17.19
C THR A 64 -13.35 12.79 18.28
N PRO A 65 -13.12 13.11 19.57
CA PRO A 65 -13.48 12.21 20.67
C PRO A 65 -14.95 11.79 20.67
N GLN A 66 -15.86 12.67 20.21
CA GLN A 66 -17.28 12.33 20.05
C GLN A 66 -17.51 11.34 18.91
N GLN A 67 -16.88 11.57 17.75
CA GLN A 67 -17.00 10.66 16.61
C GLN A 67 -16.41 9.28 16.93
N ARG A 68 -15.28 9.19 17.65
CA ARG A 68 -14.72 7.91 18.13
C ARG A 68 -15.73 7.13 18.97
N ARG A 69 -16.33 7.79 19.98
CA ARG A 69 -17.36 7.17 20.83
C ARG A 69 -18.59 6.73 20.02
N GLN A 70 -19.05 7.56 19.08
CA GLN A 70 -20.16 7.22 18.20
C GLN A 70 -19.83 5.99 17.33
N GLN A 71 -18.64 5.96 16.72
CA GLN A 71 -18.17 4.84 15.91
C GLN A 71 -18.11 3.55 16.73
N GLU A 72 -17.52 3.59 17.93
CA GLU A 72 -17.44 2.45 18.84
C GLU A 72 -18.84 1.93 19.22
N SER A 73 -19.77 2.83 19.57
CA SER A 73 -21.15 2.49 19.90
C SER A 73 -21.87 1.83 18.72
N ILE A 74 -21.75 2.40 17.50
CA ILE A 74 -22.34 1.83 16.29
C ILE A 74 -21.75 0.45 15.99
N HIS A 75 -20.43 0.27 16.13
CA HIS A 75 -19.79 -1.03 15.94
C HIS A 75 -20.28 -2.07 16.94
N GLN A 76 -20.46 -1.70 18.22
CA GLN A 76 -21.03 -2.58 19.24
C GLN A 76 -22.47 -2.98 18.88
N GLU A 77 -23.31 -2.03 18.48
CA GLU A 77 -24.70 -2.31 18.11
C GLU A 77 -24.78 -3.20 16.86
N ILE A 78 -23.97 -2.95 15.84
CA ILE A 78 -23.86 -3.80 14.65
C ILE A 78 -23.48 -5.24 15.05
N ASN A 79 -22.47 -5.39 15.93
CA ASN A 79 -22.03 -6.71 16.39
C ASN A 79 -23.14 -7.45 17.16
N GLN A 80 -23.88 -6.74 18.03
CA GLN A 80 -25.00 -7.31 18.76
C GLN A 80 -26.12 -7.76 17.81
N LYS A 81 -26.52 -6.90 16.87
CA LYS A 81 -27.56 -7.24 15.87
C LYS A 81 -27.14 -8.43 15.01
N LEU A 82 -25.91 -8.45 14.49
CA LEU A 82 -25.39 -9.58 13.70
C LEU A 82 -25.43 -10.89 14.49
N SER A 83 -25.04 -10.85 15.77
CA SER A 83 -25.05 -12.05 16.62
C SER A 83 -26.46 -12.57 16.87
N ALA A 84 -27.42 -11.66 17.13
CA ALA A 84 -28.81 -11.99 17.44
C ALA A 84 -29.68 -12.39 16.23
N LEU A 85 -29.23 -12.14 14.99
CA LEU A 85 -30.02 -12.44 13.80
C LEU A 85 -30.31 -13.96 13.67
N PRO A 86 -31.58 -14.38 13.58
CA PRO A 86 -31.91 -15.79 13.40
C PRO A 86 -31.48 -16.27 12.03
N VAL A 87 -30.83 -17.43 11.98
CA VAL A 87 -30.37 -18.07 10.74
C VAL A 87 -31.20 -19.31 10.49
N ASN A 88 -31.77 -19.43 9.29
CA ASN A 88 -32.44 -20.66 8.89
C ASN A 88 -31.39 -21.78 8.75
N LYS A 89 -31.44 -22.77 9.65
CA LYS A 89 -30.44 -23.85 9.71
C LYS A 89 -30.33 -24.64 8.40
N ALA A 90 -31.44 -25.00 7.77
CA ALA A 90 -31.42 -25.75 6.53
C ALA A 90 -30.74 -24.98 5.38
N LYS A 91 -31.00 -23.67 5.25
CA LYS A 91 -30.34 -22.83 4.24
C LYS A 91 -28.85 -22.67 4.54
N TYR A 92 -28.49 -22.46 5.81
CA TYR A 92 -27.10 -22.36 6.24
C TYR A 92 -26.32 -23.65 6.01
N ASP A 93 -26.88 -24.81 6.36
CA ASP A 93 -26.23 -26.11 6.17
C ASP A 93 -26.05 -26.43 4.68
N SER A 94 -27.03 -26.07 3.83
CA SER A 94 -26.92 -26.19 2.37
C SER A 94 -25.83 -25.28 1.80
N TRP A 95 -25.77 -24.03 2.25
CA TRP A 95 -24.69 -23.11 1.90
C TRP A 95 -23.34 -23.67 2.33
N LEU A 96 -23.23 -24.14 3.58
CA LEU A 96 -22.00 -24.67 4.15
C LEU A 96 -21.51 -25.89 3.35
N LYS A 97 -22.39 -26.84 3.04
CA LYS A 97 -22.08 -28.00 2.20
C LYS A 97 -21.54 -27.57 0.83
N THR A 98 -22.22 -26.62 0.19
CA THR A 98 -21.83 -26.10 -1.14
C THR A 98 -20.48 -25.41 -1.11
N GLN A 99 -20.23 -24.58 -0.10
CA GLN A 99 -18.98 -23.82 0.02
C GLN A 99 -17.81 -24.70 0.46
N ARG A 100 -18.03 -25.70 1.34
CA ARG A 100 -17.02 -26.69 1.76
C ARG A 100 -16.57 -27.57 0.60
N ALA A 101 -17.49 -28.00 -0.27
CA ALA A 101 -17.16 -28.83 -1.43
C ALA A 101 -16.19 -28.16 -2.42
N LYS A 102 -16.10 -26.82 -2.40
CA LYS A 102 -15.20 -26.03 -3.24
C LYS A 102 -14.03 -25.41 -2.46
N ALA A 103 -13.93 -25.68 -1.16
CA ALA A 103 -12.93 -25.07 -0.29
C ALA A 103 -11.57 -25.69 -0.49
N VAL A 104 -10.57 -24.83 -0.63
CA VAL A 104 -9.18 -25.23 -0.80
C VAL A 104 -8.43 -24.93 0.49
N SER A 105 -7.62 -25.89 0.93
CA SER A 105 -6.74 -25.74 2.09
C SER A 105 -5.51 -24.93 1.71
N TRP A 106 -5.65 -23.61 1.68
CA TRP A 106 -4.56 -22.68 1.39
C TRP A 106 -3.62 -22.53 2.59
N ARG A 107 -2.31 -22.65 2.35
CA ARG A 107 -1.25 -22.32 3.30
C ARG A 107 -0.66 -20.97 2.93
N THR A 108 -0.77 -19.99 3.82
CA THR A 108 -0.05 -18.71 3.66
C THR A 108 1.45 -18.95 3.69
N ILE A 109 2.17 -18.30 2.77
CA ILE A 109 3.64 -18.28 2.74
C ILE A 109 4.12 -16.86 2.99
N THR A 110 5.24 -16.74 3.70
CA THR A 110 5.82 -15.46 4.09
C THR A 110 7.16 -15.30 3.38
N PRO A 111 7.45 -14.14 2.75
CA PRO A 111 8.73 -13.95 2.11
C PRO A 111 9.84 -13.82 3.17
N THR A 112 10.99 -14.42 2.88
CA THR A 112 12.24 -14.26 3.65
C THR A 112 13.00 -13.00 3.24
N LYS A 113 12.81 -12.55 1.98
CA LYS A 113 13.33 -11.27 1.49
C LYS A 113 12.27 -10.56 0.68
N THR A 114 12.24 -9.24 0.82
CA THR A 114 11.35 -8.36 0.08
C THR A 114 12.12 -7.14 -0.41
N LYS A 115 11.89 -6.73 -1.64
CA LYS A 115 12.45 -5.51 -2.21
C LYS A 115 11.40 -4.83 -3.08
N ALA A 116 11.26 -3.52 -2.95
CA ALA A 116 10.55 -2.69 -3.92
C ALA A 116 11.58 -1.84 -4.69
N SER A 117 11.27 -1.48 -5.94
CA SER A 117 12.19 -0.69 -6.77
C SER A 117 12.35 0.75 -6.29
N ILE A 118 11.32 1.30 -5.64
CA ILE A 118 11.35 2.64 -5.05
C ILE A 118 10.86 2.70 -3.59
N GLY A 119 9.70 2.11 -3.31
CA GLY A 119 9.11 2.10 -1.98
C GLY A 119 9.78 1.10 -1.04
N TRP A 120 9.07 0.69 -0.01
CA TRP A 120 9.43 -0.45 0.81
C TRP A 120 8.21 -1.32 1.11
N LEU A 121 8.49 -2.56 1.50
CA LEU A 121 7.51 -3.58 1.80
C LEU A 121 7.67 -3.98 3.27
N GLN A 122 6.57 -3.99 4.01
CA GLN A 122 6.56 -4.33 5.43
C GLN A 122 5.65 -5.53 5.68
N LEU A 123 6.22 -6.61 6.21
CA LEU A 123 5.44 -7.74 6.69
C LEU A 123 4.60 -7.35 7.91
N GLN A 124 3.32 -7.70 7.86
CA GLN A 124 2.33 -7.42 8.90
C GLN A 124 2.11 -8.67 9.77
N LYS A 125 1.49 -8.48 10.95
CA LYS A 125 1.20 -9.56 11.91
C LYS A 125 0.32 -10.68 11.33
N ASP A 126 -0.55 -10.35 10.38
CA ASP A 126 -1.44 -11.30 9.69
C ASP A 126 -0.81 -11.95 8.45
N GLN A 127 0.52 -11.84 8.33
CA GLN A 127 1.34 -12.33 7.22
C GLN A 127 1.02 -11.68 5.86
N SER A 128 0.25 -10.59 5.86
CA SER A 128 0.17 -9.71 4.69
C SER A 128 1.38 -8.80 4.59
N ILE A 129 1.64 -8.27 3.40
CA ILE A 129 2.67 -7.30 3.10
C ILE A 129 1.98 -5.98 2.83
N PHE A 130 2.46 -4.91 3.46
CA PHE A 130 2.01 -3.55 3.20
C PHE A 130 3.12 -2.77 2.49
N ALA A 131 2.80 -2.19 1.34
CA ALA A 131 3.71 -1.37 0.55
C ALA A 131 3.58 0.11 0.93
N SER A 132 4.70 0.80 1.07
CA SER A 132 4.78 2.17 1.54
C SER A 132 5.88 2.96 0.84
N GLY A 133 5.87 4.28 1.03
CA GLY A 133 6.83 5.19 0.42
C GLY A 133 6.37 5.76 -0.91
N ASP A 134 7.35 6.14 -1.72
CA ASP A 134 7.11 6.71 -3.04
C ASP A 134 6.56 5.64 -4.01
N THR A 135 6.01 6.09 -5.14
CA THR A 135 5.58 5.25 -6.25
C THR A 135 6.03 5.86 -7.58
N ARG A 136 6.01 5.05 -8.65
CA ARG A 136 6.23 5.48 -10.03
C ARG A 136 5.19 4.83 -10.95
N LYS A 137 5.17 5.28 -12.20
CA LYS A 137 4.40 4.67 -13.30
C LYS A 137 4.86 3.24 -13.62
N HIS A 138 6.11 2.92 -13.28
CA HIS A 138 6.68 1.58 -13.29
C HIS A 138 7.27 1.28 -11.91
N ASP A 139 6.65 0.36 -11.17
CA ASP A 139 7.10 -0.11 -9.86
C ASP A 139 7.25 -1.63 -9.88
N ILE A 140 8.23 -2.17 -9.16
CA ILE A 140 8.53 -3.61 -9.15
C ILE A 140 8.68 -4.06 -7.71
N TYR A 141 7.99 -5.15 -7.36
CA TYR A 141 8.17 -5.85 -6.09
C TYR A 141 8.82 -7.22 -6.34
N ASP A 142 9.99 -7.44 -5.75
CA ASP A 142 10.70 -8.72 -5.75
C ASP A 142 10.55 -9.39 -4.37
N LEU A 143 10.10 -10.64 -4.36
CA LEU A 143 9.82 -11.43 -3.16
C LEU A 143 10.54 -12.77 -3.25
N GLU A 144 11.24 -13.18 -2.19
CA GLU A 144 11.88 -14.49 -2.08
C GLU A 144 11.24 -15.29 -0.95
N PHE A 145 10.77 -16.48 -1.26
CA PHE A 145 10.17 -17.42 -0.31
C PHE A 145 11.10 -18.63 -0.16
N ALA A 146 11.30 -19.06 1.08
CA ALA A 146 11.97 -20.30 1.43
C ALA A 146 11.02 -21.16 2.26
N GLU A 147 11.44 -22.38 2.62
CA GLU A 147 10.68 -23.31 3.48
C GLU A 147 9.28 -23.62 2.92
N LEU A 148 9.22 -23.81 1.61
CA LEU A 148 7.98 -24.09 0.90
C LEU A 148 7.43 -25.49 1.24
N PRO A 149 6.10 -25.65 1.33
CA PRO A 149 5.51 -26.99 1.36
C PRO A 149 5.82 -27.76 0.06
N GLU A 150 5.90 -29.08 0.16
CA GLU A 150 6.13 -29.94 -1.00
C GLU A 150 4.89 -30.08 -1.90
N GLY A 151 5.12 -30.20 -3.20
CA GLY A 151 4.08 -30.51 -4.19
C GLY A 151 3.05 -29.41 -4.36
N ILE A 152 3.46 -28.15 -4.30
CA ILE A 152 2.58 -27.01 -4.56
C ILE A 152 2.05 -27.11 -5.99
N THR A 153 0.74 -27.05 -6.18
CA THR A 153 0.12 -27.03 -7.51
C THR A 153 -0.59 -25.72 -7.81
N ALA A 154 -0.85 -24.87 -6.81
CA ALA A 154 -1.49 -23.58 -7.02
C ALA A 154 -0.91 -22.46 -6.15
N LEU A 155 -0.94 -21.24 -6.69
CA LEU A 155 -0.58 -19.99 -6.04
C LEU A 155 -1.82 -19.08 -5.97
N ARG A 156 -2.04 -18.44 -4.82
CA ARG A 156 -3.06 -17.41 -4.63
C ARG A 156 -2.41 -16.10 -4.21
N LEU A 157 -2.76 -15.02 -4.90
CA LEU A 157 -2.51 -13.64 -4.47
C LEU A 157 -3.82 -13.05 -3.96
N GLU A 158 -3.81 -12.59 -2.71
CA GLU A 158 -4.88 -11.79 -2.14
C GLU A 158 -4.51 -10.30 -2.20
N ALA A 159 -5.29 -9.49 -2.90
CA ALA A 159 -5.27 -8.03 -2.83
C ALA A 159 -6.24 -7.59 -1.71
N LEU A 160 -5.70 -6.97 -0.65
CA LEU A 160 -6.40 -6.75 0.61
C LEU A 160 -6.71 -5.26 0.82
N PRO A 161 -7.94 -4.91 1.24
CA PRO A 161 -8.27 -3.53 1.57
C PRO A 161 -7.58 -3.12 2.88
N ASP A 162 -7.28 -1.83 3.01
CA ASP A 162 -6.70 -1.21 4.20
C ASP A 162 -7.07 0.27 4.22
N GLU A 163 -7.56 0.79 5.34
CA GLU A 163 -8.02 2.17 5.47
C GLU A 163 -6.90 3.21 5.24
N ARG A 164 -5.64 2.80 5.38
CA ARG A 164 -4.46 3.65 5.08
C ARG A 164 -4.23 3.84 3.58
N LEU A 165 -4.90 3.06 2.73
CA LEU A 165 -4.77 3.15 1.28
C LEU A 165 -5.82 4.10 0.69
N PRO A 166 -5.55 4.76 -0.45
CA PRO A 166 -6.52 5.61 -1.12
C PRO A 166 -7.86 4.87 -1.35
N LYS A 167 -8.98 5.47 -0.95
CA LYS A 167 -10.32 4.84 -0.99
C LYS A 167 -10.40 3.43 -0.33
N GLY A 168 -9.51 3.11 0.61
CA GLY A 168 -9.47 1.80 1.27
C GLY A 168 -8.73 0.71 0.48
N GLY A 169 -8.05 1.05 -0.62
CA GLY A 169 -7.24 0.13 -1.42
C GLY A 169 -8.09 -0.85 -2.26
N PRO A 170 -7.55 -2.02 -2.65
CA PRO A 170 -6.28 -2.62 -2.19
C PRO A 170 -5.02 -2.06 -2.85
N GLY A 171 -5.15 -1.17 -3.84
CA GLY A 171 -4.04 -0.54 -4.55
C GLY A 171 -3.60 0.82 -4.00
N ARG A 172 -2.49 1.33 -4.53
CA ARG A 172 -1.86 2.60 -4.13
C ARG A 172 -2.11 3.74 -5.12
N ALA A 173 -2.89 3.54 -6.18
CA ALA A 173 -3.22 4.64 -7.08
C ALA A 173 -3.91 5.77 -6.30
N TYR A 174 -3.37 6.98 -6.38
CA TYR A 174 -3.92 8.16 -5.69
C TYR A 174 -4.02 9.40 -6.59
N TYR A 175 -3.25 9.43 -7.67
CA TYR A 175 -3.09 10.53 -8.62
C TYR A 175 -3.05 9.99 -10.05
N GLU A 176 -3.58 10.75 -11.02
CA GLU A 176 -3.74 10.42 -12.45
C GLU A 176 -4.57 9.15 -12.79
N GLY A 177 -4.83 8.27 -11.81
CA GLY A 177 -5.62 7.05 -11.95
C GLY A 177 -6.79 6.94 -10.95
N PRO A 178 -7.54 5.83 -11.00
CA PRO A 178 -8.64 5.57 -10.08
C PRO A 178 -8.08 5.37 -8.66
N LYS A 179 -8.48 6.24 -7.73
CA LYS A 179 -8.00 6.16 -6.34
C LYS A 179 -8.29 4.78 -5.76
N GLY A 180 -7.28 4.09 -5.23
CA GLY A 180 -7.39 2.78 -4.58
C GLY A 180 -7.22 1.58 -5.50
N ASP A 181 -7.07 1.81 -6.79
CA ASP A 181 -6.84 0.76 -7.78
C ASP A 181 -5.37 0.35 -7.85
N PHE A 182 -5.14 -0.83 -8.42
CA PHE A 182 -3.81 -1.34 -8.79
C PHE A 182 -3.86 -1.90 -10.21
N PHE A 183 -2.70 -2.05 -10.82
CA PHE A 183 -2.55 -2.70 -12.12
C PHE A 183 -1.31 -3.59 -12.08
N LEU A 184 -1.51 -4.88 -11.80
CA LEU A 184 -0.47 -5.90 -11.87
C LEU A 184 -0.28 -6.27 -13.34
N SER A 185 0.74 -5.71 -13.97
CA SER A 185 1.01 -5.92 -15.39
C SER A 185 1.60 -7.29 -15.64
N GLU A 186 2.55 -7.72 -14.81
CA GLU A 186 3.25 -8.99 -15.02
C GLU A 186 3.63 -9.62 -13.68
N LEU A 187 3.53 -10.95 -13.60
CA LEU A 187 3.96 -11.75 -12.46
C LEU A 187 4.92 -12.84 -12.94
N THR A 188 6.21 -12.68 -12.70
CA THR A 188 7.19 -13.71 -13.03
C THR A 188 7.46 -14.62 -11.84
N LEU A 189 7.44 -15.93 -12.06
CA LEU A 189 7.77 -16.95 -11.08
C LEU A 189 9.04 -17.69 -11.49
N THR A 190 10.00 -17.77 -10.58
CA THR A 190 11.19 -18.63 -10.76
C THR A 190 11.40 -19.48 -9.51
N ALA A 191 11.66 -20.75 -9.69
CA ALA A 191 11.91 -21.69 -8.62
C ALA A 191 13.29 -22.34 -8.78
N ASP A 192 14.13 -22.22 -7.76
CA ASP A 192 15.54 -22.63 -7.79
C ASP A 192 16.29 -22.17 -9.07
N GLY A 193 15.93 -20.97 -9.57
CA GLY A 193 16.50 -20.36 -10.77
C GLY A 193 15.84 -20.72 -12.10
N GLN A 194 14.89 -21.66 -12.12
CA GLN A 194 14.16 -22.06 -13.32
C GLN A 194 12.78 -21.39 -13.41
N PRO A 195 12.33 -20.94 -14.59
CA PRO A 195 10.97 -20.42 -14.77
C PRO A 195 9.91 -21.45 -14.35
N VAL A 196 8.86 -20.98 -13.68
CA VAL A 196 7.69 -21.81 -13.33
C VAL A 196 6.58 -21.56 -14.33
N GLU A 197 6.16 -22.63 -15.02
CA GLU A 197 5.08 -22.56 -16.00
C GLU A 197 3.70 -22.58 -15.32
N ILE A 198 2.82 -21.69 -15.78
CA ILE A 198 1.43 -21.56 -15.31
C ILE A 198 0.48 -22.12 -16.37
N ALA A 199 -0.34 -23.09 -16.01
CA ALA A 199 -1.29 -23.73 -16.92
C ALA A 199 -2.59 -22.92 -17.09
N SER A 200 -3.07 -22.31 -16.00
CA SER A 200 -4.29 -21.51 -16.03
C SER A 200 -4.38 -20.57 -14.82
N GLY A 201 -5.29 -19.61 -14.88
CA GLY A 201 -5.50 -18.66 -13.80
C GLY A 201 -6.90 -18.08 -13.82
N SER A 202 -7.34 -17.61 -12.65
CA SER A 202 -8.66 -17.02 -12.43
C SER A 202 -8.58 -15.89 -11.43
N VAL A 203 -9.56 -14.98 -11.47
CA VAL A 203 -9.67 -13.87 -10.52
C VAL A 203 -11.10 -13.74 -10.03
N THR A 204 -11.29 -13.20 -8.83
CA THR A 204 -12.63 -12.93 -8.28
C THR A 204 -13.32 -11.77 -8.99
N TYR A 205 -12.52 -10.83 -9.50
CA TYR A 205 -12.99 -9.66 -10.21
C TYR A 205 -11.86 -9.12 -11.08
N ALA A 206 -12.20 -8.67 -12.28
CA ALA A 206 -11.31 -7.96 -13.16
C ALA A 206 -12.06 -6.87 -13.90
N LYS A 207 -11.58 -5.64 -13.72
CA LYS A 207 -12.02 -4.48 -14.50
C LYS A 207 -10.89 -3.46 -14.48
N GLN A 208 -10.57 -2.93 -15.65
CA GLN A 208 -9.64 -1.82 -15.80
C GLN A 208 -10.42 -0.54 -16.11
N TRP A 209 -9.95 0.59 -15.61
CA TRP A 209 -10.61 1.89 -15.82
C TRP A 209 -10.52 2.39 -17.26
N ILE A 210 -9.33 2.25 -17.86
CA ILE A 210 -9.01 2.71 -19.22
C ILE A 210 -8.29 1.58 -19.94
N GLY A 211 -8.59 1.40 -21.24
CA GLY A 211 -7.93 0.47 -22.14
C GLY A 211 -8.88 -0.58 -22.73
N SER A 212 -8.58 -1.06 -23.93
CA SER A 212 -9.29 -2.13 -24.62
C SER A 212 -8.55 -3.46 -24.43
N GLY A 213 -8.92 -4.22 -23.40
CA GLY A 213 -8.31 -5.51 -23.09
C GLY A 213 -9.17 -6.29 -22.10
N LYS A 214 -8.90 -7.59 -21.95
CA LYS A 214 -9.55 -8.43 -20.94
C LYS A 214 -8.63 -8.56 -19.72
N PRO A 215 -8.77 -7.70 -18.69
CA PRO A 215 -7.96 -7.84 -17.50
C PRO A 215 -8.22 -9.18 -16.82
N GLY A 216 -7.22 -9.74 -16.15
CA GLY A 216 -7.36 -11.02 -15.46
C GLY A 216 -6.03 -11.67 -15.08
N ALA A 217 -6.12 -12.86 -14.48
CA ALA A 217 -4.95 -13.57 -13.96
C ALA A 217 -3.93 -13.91 -15.07
N MET A 218 -4.39 -14.39 -16.22
CA MET A 218 -3.51 -14.77 -17.33
C MET A 218 -3.00 -13.57 -18.13
N ALA A 219 -3.75 -12.45 -18.11
CA ALA A 219 -3.29 -11.20 -18.71
C ALA A 219 -2.13 -10.57 -17.92
N ALA A 220 -1.86 -11.05 -16.69
CA ALA A 220 -0.71 -10.64 -15.89
C ALA A 220 0.48 -11.62 -16.02
N LEU A 221 0.50 -12.44 -17.08
CA LEU A 221 1.49 -13.50 -17.34
C LEU A 221 1.86 -13.61 -18.84
N ASP A 222 1.42 -12.66 -19.67
CA ASP A 222 1.53 -12.75 -21.12
C ASP A 222 2.77 -12.04 -21.68
N GLY A 223 3.57 -11.40 -20.80
CA GLY A 223 4.78 -10.67 -21.17
C GLY A 223 4.51 -9.28 -21.75
N ASP A 224 3.26 -8.82 -21.83
CA ASP A 224 2.90 -7.47 -22.25
C ASP A 224 2.59 -6.59 -21.04
N LEU A 225 3.42 -5.57 -20.79
CA LEU A 225 3.23 -4.67 -19.66
C LEU A 225 1.97 -3.77 -19.77
N GLN A 226 1.28 -3.78 -20.92
CA GLN A 226 0.05 -3.03 -21.16
C GLN A 226 -1.22 -3.81 -20.80
N THR A 227 -1.15 -5.14 -20.73
CA THR A 227 -2.17 -6.04 -20.20
C THR A 227 -1.88 -6.31 -18.72
N GLY A 228 -2.82 -6.94 -18.02
CA GLY A 228 -2.66 -7.20 -16.59
C GLY A 228 -3.95 -7.44 -15.83
N TRP A 229 -3.84 -7.40 -14.51
CA TRP A 229 -4.96 -7.51 -13.58
C TRP A 229 -5.17 -6.21 -12.80
N SER A 230 -6.41 -5.72 -12.84
CA SER A 230 -6.90 -4.58 -12.04
C SER A 230 -8.27 -4.88 -11.48
N ALA A 231 -8.57 -4.28 -10.33
CA ALA A 231 -9.84 -4.41 -9.62
C ALA A 231 -10.60 -3.08 -9.52
N SER A 232 -10.47 -2.23 -10.54
CA SER A 232 -11.09 -0.90 -10.59
C SER A 232 -12.60 -0.95 -10.32
N GLY A 233 -13.09 -0.11 -9.41
CA GLY A 233 -14.51 -0.10 -9.00
C GLY A 233 -14.85 -1.09 -7.87
N ARG A 234 -13.88 -1.83 -7.33
CA ARG A 234 -14.01 -2.65 -6.10
C ARG A 234 -13.14 -2.11 -4.96
N GLU A 235 -12.92 -0.80 -4.92
CA GLU A 235 -12.14 -0.17 -3.85
C GLU A 235 -12.71 -0.50 -2.47
N GLY A 236 -11.83 -0.70 -1.49
CA GLY A 236 -12.20 -1.10 -0.13
C GLY A 236 -12.68 -2.54 0.02
N LYS A 237 -12.61 -3.37 -1.05
CA LYS A 237 -12.97 -4.80 -1.01
C LYS A 237 -11.77 -5.68 -1.36
N PRO A 238 -11.69 -6.90 -0.78
CA PRO A 238 -10.68 -7.85 -1.20
C PRO A 238 -10.95 -8.37 -2.62
N SER A 239 -9.87 -8.69 -3.33
CA SER A 239 -9.91 -9.39 -4.61
C SER A 239 -8.80 -10.44 -4.65
N HIS A 240 -9.02 -11.59 -5.29
CA HIS A 240 -8.03 -12.65 -5.35
C HIS A 240 -7.71 -13.02 -6.79
N ALA A 241 -6.45 -13.37 -7.04
CA ALA A 241 -6.00 -14.08 -8.21
C ALA A 241 -5.47 -15.46 -7.80
N VAL A 242 -5.80 -16.49 -8.57
CA VAL A 242 -5.35 -17.86 -8.37
C VAL A 242 -4.76 -18.37 -9.67
N TRP A 243 -3.55 -18.92 -9.59
CA TRP A 243 -2.85 -19.54 -10.71
C TRP A 243 -2.56 -21.01 -10.41
N GLN A 244 -2.83 -21.86 -11.39
CA GLN A 244 -2.52 -23.28 -11.38
C GLN A 244 -1.19 -23.51 -12.09
N LEU A 245 -0.24 -24.13 -11.41
CA LEU A 245 1.05 -24.49 -12.00
C LEU A 245 0.86 -25.65 -12.98
N ALA A 246 1.64 -25.64 -14.07
CA ALA A 246 1.61 -26.73 -15.06
C ALA A 246 2.18 -28.04 -14.50
N LYS A 247 3.13 -27.95 -13.56
CA LYS A 247 3.72 -29.08 -12.86
C LYS A 247 3.78 -28.81 -11.35
N PRO A 248 3.59 -29.83 -10.50
CA PRO A 248 3.77 -29.68 -9.07
C PRO A 248 5.17 -29.16 -8.74
N LEU A 249 5.24 -28.09 -7.97
CA LEU A 249 6.48 -27.46 -7.58
C LEU A 249 7.08 -28.16 -6.37
N THR A 250 8.32 -28.60 -6.53
CA THR A 250 9.16 -29.17 -5.46
C THR A 250 10.49 -28.42 -5.48
N ALA A 251 10.47 -27.21 -4.91
CA ALA A 251 11.62 -26.31 -4.93
C ALA A 251 11.92 -25.80 -3.52
N LYS A 252 13.19 -25.47 -3.26
CA LYS A 252 13.62 -24.92 -1.97
C LYS A 252 13.34 -23.43 -1.89
N VAL A 253 13.53 -22.72 -3.00
CA VAL A 253 13.36 -21.27 -3.11
C VAL A 253 12.42 -20.95 -4.26
N LEU A 254 11.43 -20.09 -3.98
CA LEU A 254 10.54 -19.49 -4.97
C LEU A 254 10.74 -17.98 -4.95
N LYS A 255 11.03 -17.40 -6.11
CA LYS A 255 11.09 -15.96 -6.31
C LYS A 255 9.91 -15.51 -7.15
N LEU A 256 9.23 -14.49 -6.65
CA LEU A 256 8.15 -13.80 -7.35
C LEU A 256 8.62 -12.39 -7.67
N ARG A 257 8.47 -11.98 -8.93
CA ARG A 257 8.62 -10.59 -9.35
C ARG A 257 7.26 -10.09 -9.83
N MET A 258 6.78 -9.01 -9.23
CA MET A 258 5.53 -8.36 -9.59
C MET A 258 5.86 -7.02 -10.26
N ASP A 259 5.42 -6.83 -11.49
CA ASP A 259 5.56 -5.59 -12.24
C ASP A 259 4.24 -4.81 -12.24
N PHE A 260 4.31 -3.53 -11.93
CA PHE A 260 3.19 -2.60 -11.96
C PHE A 260 3.53 -1.48 -12.94
N SER A 261 3.13 -1.65 -14.19
CA SER A 261 3.42 -0.74 -15.30
C SER A 261 2.14 -0.16 -15.88
N ARG A 262 1.97 1.16 -15.78
CA ARG A 262 0.82 1.86 -16.38
C ARG A 262 1.19 3.31 -16.70
N HIS A 263 0.35 4.00 -17.47
CA HIS A 263 0.49 5.44 -17.71
C HIS A 263 0.24 6.31 -16.46
N TYR A 264 -0.13 5.71 -15.32
CA TYR A 264 -0.21 6.30 -13.99
C TYR A 264 0.38 5.33 -12.95
N SER A 265 0.67 5.81 -11.74
CA SER A 265 1.19 4.96 -10.66
C SER A 265 0.10 4.05 -10.07
N ALA A 266 0.25 2.73 -10.18
CA ALA A 266 -0.80 1.76 -9.81
C ALA A 266 -0.27 0.49 -9.10
N SER A 267 0.72 0.62 -8.23
CA SER A 267 1.25 -0.53 -7.48
C SER A 267 0.25 -1.06 -6.44
N LEU A 268 0.33 -2.34 -6.10
CA LEU A 268 -0.49 -2.93 -5.04
C LEU A 268 -0.09 -2.40 -3.64
N GLY A 269 -1.08 -2.20 -2.77
CA GLY A 269 -0.90 -1.57 -1.45
C GLY A 269 -0.79 -2.55 -0.29
N ARG A 270 -1.73 -3.48 -0.20
CA ARG A 270 -1.66 -4.57 0.79
C ARG A 270 -2.02 -5.88 0.15
N PHE A 271 -1.20 -6.90 0.38
CA PHE A 271 -1.39 -8.18 -0.27
C PHE A 271 -0.81 -9.36 0.50
N ARG A 272 -1.19 -10.57 0.12
CA ARG A 272 -0.69 -11.80 0.73
C ARG A 272 -0.61 -12.90 -0.32
N PHE A 273 0.40 -13.76 -0.19
CA PHE A 273 0.52 -14.97 -0.99
C PHE A 273 0.16 -16.22 -0.18
N SER A 274 -0.52 -17.16 -0.82
CA SER A 274 -0.79 -18.49 -0.28
C SER A 274 -0.57 -19.54 -1.36
N VAL A 275 -0.26 -20.76 -0.96
CA VAL A 275 -0.08 -21.90 -1.87
C VAL A 275 -0.97 -23.06 -1.43
N ALA A 276 -1.28 -23.94 -2.37
CA ALA A 276 -2.03 -25.16 -2.09
C ALA A 276 -1.53 -26.31 -2.96
N LYS A 277 -1.78 -27.53 -2.47
CA LYS A 277 -1.70 -28.77 -3.24
C LYS A 277 -3.13 -29.24 -3.49
N CYS A 278 -3.58 -29.10 -4.72
CA CYS A 278 -4.92 -29.48 -5.18
C CYS A 278 -4.81 -30.59 -6.23
N SER A 279 -5.74 -31.54 -6.19
CA SER A 279 -5.98 -32.52 -7.26
C SER A 279 -6.60 -31.85 -8.49
N ASP A 280 -7.56 -30.95 -8.24
CA ASP A 280 -8.31 -30.22 -9.26
C ASP A 280 -7.85 -28.76 -9.33
N PRO A 281 -7.80 -28.14 -10.52
CA PRO A 281 -7.41 -26.74 -10.66
C PRO A 281 -8.32 -25.80 -9.85
N PRO A 282 -7.81 -25.12 -8.81
CA PRO A 282 -8.63 -24.26 -7.98
C PRO A 282 -9.00 -22.98 -8.72
N GLN A 283 -10.17 -22.43 -8.41
CA GLN A 283 -10.63 -21.15 -8.93
C GLN A 283 -10.61 -20.09 -7.84
N ALA A 284 -10.37 -18.83 -8.21
CA ALA A 284 -10.48 -17.69 -7.30
C ALA A 284 -11.93 -17.53 -6.84
N ARG A 285 -12.13 -17.40 -5.53
CA ARG A 285 -13.46 -17.31 -4.92
C ARG A 285 -13.65 -15.96 -4.25
N ASP A 286 -14.82 -15.38 -4.42
CA ASP A 286 -15.20 -14.09 -3.82
C ASP A 286 -15.57 -14.28 -2.33
N LEU A 287 -14.60 -14.76 -1.55
CA LEU A 287 -14.68 -15.10 -0.13
C LEU A 287 -13.37 -14.69 0.52
N PRO A 288 -13.37 -13.94 1.64
CA PRO A 288 -12.11 -13.61 2.33
C PRO A 288 -11.31 -14.88 2.64
N GLY A 289 -9.98 -14.86 2.44
CA GLY A 289 -9.15 -16.06 2.61
C GLY A 289 -9.28 -16.74 3.97
N ARG A 290 -9.54 -15.95 5.03
CA ARG A 290 -9.82 -16.46 6.39
C ARG A 290 -11.10 -17.32 6.48
N ILE A 291 -12.13 -16.96 5.71
CA ILE A 291 -13.41 -17.69 5.68
C ILE A 291 -13.22 -19.00 4.91
N GLU A 292 -12.50 -18.96 3.79
CA GLU A 292 -12.16 -20.17 3.06
C GLU A 292 -11.30 -21.13 3.89
N ALA A 293 -10.35 -20.62 4.67
CA ALA A 293 -9.57 -21.44 5.59
C ALA A 293 -10.43 -22.15 6.65
N HIS A 294 -11.52 -21.52 7.11
CA HIS A 294 -12.49 -22.18 8.00
C HIS A 294 -13.33 -23.22 7.26
N LEU A 295 -13.76 -22.94 6.03
CA LEU A 295 -14.52 -23.89 5.20
C LEU A 295 -13.70 -25.15 4.86
N ALA A 296 -12.39 -25.02 4.66
CA ALA A 296 -11.51 -26.14 4.35
C ALA A 296 -11.20 -27.05 5.56
N ARG A 297 -11.48 -26.60 6.79
CA ARG A 297 -11.23 -27.41 7.99
C ARG A 297 -12.35 -28.45 8.23
N PRO A 298 -12.01 -29.66 8.68
CA PRO A 298 -12.97 -30.60 9.23
C PRO A 298 -13.86 -29.97 10.33
N GLU A 299 -15.10 -30.46 10.46
CA GLU A 299 -16.09 -29.87 11.39
C GLU A 299 -15.68 -29.98 12.86
N ASP A 300 -15.05 -31.09 13.25
CA ASP A 300 -14.45 -31.30 14.57
C ASP A 300 -13.29 -30.32 14.86
N ALA A 301 -12.49 -29.97 13.86
CA ALA A 301 -11.35 -29.04 13.98
C ALA A 301 -11.72 -27.55 13.84
N LEU A 302 -12.99 -27.21 13.53
CA LEU A 302 -13.41 -25.84 13.26
C LEU A 302 -13.47 -24.97 14.54
N GLY A 303 -13.84 -25.57 15.67
CA GLY A 303 -14.04 -24.88 16.96
C GLY A 303 -15.19 -23.86 16.95
N GLN A 304 -15.48 -23.27 18.11
CA GLN A 304 -16.58 -22.28 18.24
C GLN A 304 -16.30 -21.00 17.45
N ALA A 305 -15.07 -20.49 17.51
CA ALA A 305 -14.70 -19.25 16.80
C ALA A 305 -14.84 -19.40 15.28
N GLY A 306 -14.46 -20.56 14.72
CA GLY A 306 -14.63 -20.83 13.29
C GLY A 306 -16.10 -20.94 12.88
N ARG A 307 -16.92 -21.60 13.70
CA ARG A 307 -18.38 -21.68 13.46
C ARG A 307 -19.03 -20.30 13.47
N GLU A 308 -18.68 -19.45 14.43
CA GLU A 308 -19.21 -18.10 14.51
C GLU A 308 -18.73 -17.24 13.32
N ALA A 309 -17.47 -17.40 12.89
CA ALA A 309 -16.96 -16.70 11.72
C ALA A 309 -17.72 -17.08 10.43
N LEU A 310 -17.99 -18.38 10.21
CA LEU A 310 -18.76 -18.85 9.07
C LEU A 310 -20.22 -18.41 9.13
N ARG A 311 -20.85 -18.51 10.31
CA ARG A 311 -22.22 -18.06 10.55
C ARG A 311 -22.34 -16.57 10.28
N ARG A 312 -21.45 -15.76 10.83
CA ARG A 312 -21.44 -14.31 10.62
C ARG A 312 -21.22 -13.96 9.16
N PHE A 313 -20.30 -14.64 8.48
CA PHE A 313 -20.09 -14.43 7.04
C PHE A 313 -21.34 -14.77 6.21
N TYR A 314 -22.03 -15.87 6.52
CA TYR A 314 -23.31 -16.19 5.92
C TYR A 314 -24.32 -15.07 6.16
N ILE A 315 -24.47 -14.63 7.42
CA ILE A 315 -25.37 -13.53 7.79
C ILE A 315 -25.05 -12.26 7.03
N GLU A 316 -23.79 -11.95 6.74
CA GLU A 316 -23.38 -10.73 6.05
C GLU A 316 -23.57 -10.79 4.52
N THR A 317 -23.66 -11.98 3.92
CA THR A 317 -23.58 -12.15 2.46
C THR A 317 -24.77 -12.85 1.82
N SER A 318 -25.54 -13.63 2.57
CA SER A 318 -26.60 -14.47 2.02
C SER A 318 -27.81 -13.64 1.56
N LYS A 319 -28.44 -14.01 0.44
CA LYS A 319 -29.57 -13.23 -0.10
C LYS A 319 -30.82 -13.31 0.78
N ASP A 320 -31.04 -14.44 1.46
CA ASP A 320 -32.19 -14.68 2.33
C ASP A 320 -32.21 -13.78 3.58
N LEU A 321 -31.06 -13.24 3.99
CA LEU A 321 -30.93 -12.31 5.12
C LEU A 321 -30.80 -10.84 4.69
N ALA A 322 -30.92 -10.53 3.39
CA ALA A 322 -30.79 -9.15 2.89
C ALA A 322 -31.77 -8.19 3.56
N GLU A 323 -33.04 -8.59 3.73
CA GLU A 323 -34.05 -7.75 4.40
C GLU A 323 -33.70 -7.54 5.88
N ALA A 324 -33.32 -8.61 6.59
CA ALA A 324 -32.96 -8.54 8.00
C ALA A 324 -31.71 -7.68 8.25
N ARG A 325 -30.80 -7.60 7.27
CA ARG A 325 -29.60 -6.76 7.30
C ARG A 325 -29.86 -5.27 7.09
N LYS A 326 -31.04 -4.84 6.59
CA LYS A 326 -31.29 -3.41 6.31
C LYS A 326 -31.05 -2.51 7.53
N SER A 327 -31.43 -2.97 8.73
CA SER A 327 -31.18 -2.22 9.97
C SER A 327 -29.68 -2.06 10.30
N ILE A 328 -28.88 -3.09 10.00
CA ILE A 328 -27.42 -3.06 10.17
C ILE A 328 -26.77 -2.16 9.12
N GLU A 329 -27.27 -2.21 7.88
CA GLU A 329 -26.81 -1.33 6.80
C GLU A 329 -27.13 0.14 7.10
N ALA A 330 -28.29 0.43 7.68
CA ALA A 330 -28.65 1.77 8.17
C ALA A 330 -27.70 2.25 9.27
N LEU A 331 -27.31 1.40 10.22
CA LEU A 331 -26.30 1.73 11.23
C LEU A 331 -24.92 2.03 10.61
N ARG A 332 -24.50 1.23 9.62
CA ARG A 332 -23.23 1.48 8.89
C ARG A 332 -23.24 2.84 8.20
N GLN A 333 -24.38 3.30 7.69
CA GLN A 333 -24.52 4.63 7.07
C GLN A 333 -24.41 5.78 8.09
N GLN A 334 -24.63 5.50 9.38
CA GLN A 334 -24.48 6.47 10.47
C GLN A 334 -23.04 6.58 10.99
N LEU A 335 -22.10 5.75 10.50
CA LEU A 335 -20.70 5.86 10.87
C LEU A 335 -20.18 7.26 10.52
N PRO A 336 -19.48 7.92 11.46
CA PRO A 336 -18.99 9.27 11.23
C PRO A 336 -18.00 9.28 10.06
N LYS A 337 -18.11 10.28 9.21
CA LYS A 337 -17.14 10.56 8.15
C LYS A 337 -16.11 11.55 8.71
N PRO A 338 -14.90 11.10 9.08
CA PRO A 338 -13.89 12.01 9.61
C PRO A 338 -13.46 13.01 8.55
N ALA A 339 -13.10 14.22 8.98
CA ALA A 339 -12.30 15.09 8.15
C ALA A 339 -10.92 14.43 7.95
N THR A 340 -10.34 14.59 6.78
CA THR A 340 -8.97 14.15 6.51
C THR A 340 -8.02 15.34 6.51
N THR A 341 -6.76 15.10 6.85
CA THR A 341 -5.69 16.08 6.69
C THR A 341 -4.43 15.43 6.17
N LEU A 342 -3.64 16.18 5.40
CA LEU A 342 -2.33 15.75 4.98
C LEU A 342 -1.33 15.96 6.12
N VAL A 343 -0.67 14.89 6.53
CA VAL A 343 0.37 14.91 7.56
C VAL A 343 1.68 14.49 6.92
N MET A 344 2.72 15.28 7.17
CA MET A 344 4.07 14.93 6.80
C MET A 344 4.70 14.07 7.91
N GLU A 345 4.87 12.79 7.64
CA GLU A 345 5.51 11.82 8.51
C GLU A 345 6.98 11.65 8.12
N GLU A 346 7.88 11.59 9.10
CA GLU A 346 9.30 11.29 8.86
C GLU A 346 9.45 9.83 8.42
N ARG A 347 10.21 9.57 7.34
CA ARG A 347 10.41 8.19 6.87
C ARG A 347 11.21 7.37 7.88
N PRO A 348 10.97 6.05 8.01
CA PRO A 348 11.75 5.18 8.87
C PRO A 348 13.25 5.27 8.56
N ALA A 349 14.11 5.13 9.57
CA ALA A 349 15.56 5.23 9.42
C ALA A 349 16.15 4.21 8.41
N ALA A 350 15.51 3.05 8.25
CA ALA A 350 15.89 2.04 7.27
C ALA A 350 15.57 2.44 5.81
N HIS A 351 14.76 3.49 5.62
CA HIS A 351 14.22 3.91 4.33
C HIS A 351 14.33 5.42 4.11
N VAL A 352 15.44 6.02 4.52
CA VAL A 352 15.73 7.46 4.31
C VAL A 352 15.75 7.78 2.82
N ARG A 353 15.11 8.89 2.45
CA ARG A 353 15.16 9.42 1.08
C ARG A 353 16.49 10.14 0.86
N VAL A 354 17.18 9.77 -0.22
CA VAL A 354 18.44 10.43 -0.60
C VAL A 354 18.14 11.69 -1.38
N THR A 355 18.49 12.84 -0.81
CA THR A 355 18.49 14.12 -1.51
C THR A 355 19.78 14.28 -2.33
N ARG A 356 19.64 14.81 -3.55
CA ARG A 356 20.75 15.06 -4.46
C ARG A 356 20.76 16.51 -4.89
N ARG A 357 21.95 17.05 -5.16
CA ARG A 357 22.07 18.30 -5.91
C ARG A 357 21.67 18.07 -7.36
N HIS A 358 21.02 19.03 -7.99
CA HIS A 358 20.65 18.96 -9.40
C HIS A 358 21.46 19.95 -10.24
N HIS A 359 21.85 19.55 -11.45
CA HIS A 359 22.56 20.43 -12.37
C HIS A 359 21.62 21.55 -12.82
N ARG A 360 21.92 22.80 -12.43
CA ARG A 360 21.08 23.97 -12.76
C ARG A 360 19.61 23.81 -12.38
N GLY A 361 19.32 23.11 -11.27
CA GLY A 361 17.95 22.89 -10.83
C GLY A 361 17.15 21.87 -11.64
N GLU A 362 17.74 21.26 -12.67
CA GLU A 362 17.06 20.33 -13.57
C GLU A 362 16.80 18.98 -12.89
N PHE A 363 15.52 18.64 -12.71
CA PHE A 363 15.06 17.42 -12.04
C PHE A 363 15.69 16.16 -12.64
N LEU A 364 15.78 16.07 -13.97
CA LEU A 364 16.32 14.90 -14.66
C LEU A 364 17.85 14.81 -14.64
N SER A 365 18.55 15.79 -14.06
CA SER A 365 20.01 15.85 -14.00
C SER A 365 20.56 15.81 -12.56
N PRO A 366 20.32 14.73 -11.79
CA PRO A 366 20.86 14.60 -10.45
C PRO A 366 22.39 14.47 -10.47
N ARG A 367 23.04 14.99 -9.43
CA ARG A 367 24.49 14.93 -9.21
C ARG A 367 24.78 14.18 -7.91
N GLU A 368 25.70 14.69 -7.11
CA GLU A 368 26.09 14.08 -5.86
C GLU A 368 24.99 14.15 -4.80
N SER A 369 24.99 13.17 -3.89
CA SER A 369 24.12 13.20 -2.72
C SER A 369 24.58 14.24 -1.70
N VAL A 370 23.62 14.77 -0.97
CA VAL A 370 23.83 15.73 0.12
C VAL A 370 23.23 15.19 1.41
N THR A 371 23.68 15.76 2.53
CA THR A 371 23.17 15.47 3.87
C THR A 371 22.57 16.72 4.46
N SER A 372 21.62 16.59 5.37
CA SER A 372 20.96 17.73 6.02
C SER A 372 21.96 18.64 6.75
N LYS A 373 22.12 19.88 6.28
CA LYS A 373 22.96 20.93 6.90
C LYS A 373 22.30 22.29 6.73
N VAL A 374 22.48 23.14 7.74
CA VAL A 374 22.07 24.55 7.69
C VAL A 374 23.07 25.37 6.89
N LEU A 375 22.71 26.60 6.52
CA LEU A 375 23.61 27.48 5.76
C LEU A 375 24.91 27.73 6.52
N PRO A 376 26.08 27.71 5.85
CA PRO A 376 27.38 27.71 6.52
C PRO A 376 27.72 29.01 7.26
N PHE A 377 27.06 30.12 6.93
CA PHE A 377 27.25 31.43 7.58
C PHE A 377 26.26 31.67 8.72
N LEU A 378 25.27 30.80 8.92
CA LEU A 378 24.35 30.86 10.05
C LEU A 378 24.88 29.98 11.20
N PRO A 379 24.40 30.18 12.45
CA PRO A 379 24.81 29.36 13.57
C PRO A 379 24.61 27.87 13.27
N PRO A 380 25.57 27.00 13.64
CA PRO A 380 25.49 25.59 13.32
C PRO A 380 24.34 24.92 14.07
N LEU A 381 23.77 23.87 13.46
CA LEU A 381 22.82 23.00 14.14
C LEU A 381 23.55 22.17 15.21
N GLY A 382 23.11 22.27 16.47
CA GLY A 382 23.70 21.56 17.62
C GLY A 382 23.90 20.06 17.37
N GLN A 383 24.98 19.46 17.86
CA GLN A 383 25.35 18.07 17.55
C GLN A 383 24.35 17.05 18.10
N ASP A 384 23.65 17.40 19.17
CA ASP A 384 22.59 16.64 19.84
C ASP A 384 21.24 16.70 19.11
N GLN A 385 21.06 17.66 18.19
CA GLN A 385 19.82 17.80 17.44
C GLN A 385 19.71 16.77 16.30
N PRO A 386 18.53 16.17 16.08
CA PRO A 386 18.36 15.22 14.99
C PRO A 386 18.50 15.93 13.64
N ARG A 387 19.11 15.26 12.66
CA ARG A 387 19.34 15.80 11.31
C ARG A 387 18.14 15.62 10.39
N ASN A 388 16.95 15.94 10.91
CA ASN A 388 15.66 15.79 10.26
C ASN A 388 14.79 17.04 10.46
N ARG A 389 13.53 17.00 10.03
CA ARG A 389 12.60 18.14 10.13
C ARG A 389 12.44 18.69 11.53
N LEU A 390 12.41 17.83 12.55
CA LEU A 390 12.24 18.28 13.93
C LEU A 390 13.45 19.08 14.42
N GLY A 391 14.66 18.62 14.13
CA GLY A 391 15.87 19.36 14.50
C GLY A 391 16.00 20.67 13.72
N PHE A 392 15.63 20.67 12.43
CA PHE A 392 15.59 21.88 11.64
C PHE A 392 14.56 22.89 12.18
N ALA A 393 13.35 22.44 12.53
CA ALA A 393 12.33 23.29 13.12
C ALA A 393 12.77 23.91 14.45
N ARG A 394 13.40 23.12 15.33
CA ARG A 394 13.96 23.62 16.59
C ARG A 394 15.03 24.67 16.36
N TRP A 395 15.89 24.46 15.37
CA TRP A 395 16.94 25.43 15.01
C TRP A 395 16.39 26.71 14.39
N LEU A 396 15.33 26.64 13.58
CA LEU A 396 14.70 27.83 12.97
C LEU A 396 14.14 28.78 14.03
N VAL A 397 13.64 28.26 15.14
CA VAL A 397 13.04 29.05 16.23
C VAL A 397 13.96 29.18 17.44
N ASP A 398 15.22 28.74 17.32
CA ASP A 398 16.19 28.86 18.40
C ASP A 398 16.49 30.34 18.67
N LYS A 399 16.60 30.72 19.95
CA LYS A 399 16.92 32.09 20.36
C LYS A 399 18.27 32.60 19.82
N ASN A 400 19.17 31.69 19.49
CA ASN A 400 20.48 32.01 18.92
C ASN A 400 20.44 32.06 17.39
N ASN A 401 19.34 31.67 16.75
CA ASN A 401 19.17 31.84 15.32
C ASN A 401 18.99 33.35 15.03
N PRO A 402 19.84 33.96 14.20
CA PRO A 402 19.72 35.37 13.87
C PRO A 402 18.50 35.54 12.97
N LEU A 403 17.33 35.75 13.57
CA LEU A 403 16.14 36.18 12.85
C LEU A 403 16.46 37.53 12.24
N THR A 404 16.71 37.57 10.93
CA THR A 404 16.93 38.84 10.24
C THR A 404 15.65 39.67 10.36
N ALA A 405 15.79 40.98 10.58
CA ALA A 405 14.65 41.89 10.55
C ALA A 405 13.87 41.68 9.24
N ARG A 406 12.56 41.42 9.35
CA ARG A 406 11.68 41.08 8.22
C ARG A 406 11.44 42.32 7.36
N VAL A 407 12.33 42.60 6.42
CA VAL A 407 12.04 43.55 5.35
C VAL A 407 11.42 42.73 4.22
N VAL A 408 10.08 42.81 4.11
CA VAL A 408 9.39 42.36 2.90
C VAL A 408 9.79 43.34 1.80
N VAL A 409 10.54 42.86 0.80
CA VAL A 409 10.83 43.62 -0.42
C VAL A 409 9.85 43.21 -1.50
#